data_AF-A0A0H5D146-F1
#
_entry.id   AF-A0A0H5D146-F1
#
_cell.length_a   1.000
_cell.length_b   1.000
_cell.length_c   1.000
_cell.angle_alpha   90.00
_cell.angle_beta   90.00
_cell.angle_gamma   90.00
#
_symmetry.space_group_name_H-M   'P 1'
#
loop_
_entity.id
_entity.type
_entity.pdbx_description
1 polymer ?
#
loop_
_entity_poly.entity_id
_entity_poly.type
_entity_poly.pdbx_seq_one_letter_code
_entity_poly.pdbx_strand_id
1 'polypeptide(L)'
;MVQADLPGGGLALLLADRVTQAVISYRIDPASGALSRVDSFGAAEGLGVAEPTVLGRAAAPVEQSIAGWRALLKARSAVARLNLLLAHAETEGARMELPDPDGRLSVEGATVVLPGRQDPLLMDITLTLQPGHALGLIGPSGAGKTTLARALVGLQPLVRGHVRIDDAALTDWDPEQIGRHIGFLPQQVELFRGTIAENIAMMDPGAKPSDVVAAAKRARVHELILALPGGYNAEVGPRGSYLSAGQRQRIGLARAFFGDRKLIVLDEPNANLDPEGEEALASAIEAACARGAIVVVVTHRLNLLRRVSHAALLQDGRIARFGEARQIIEAATQPLSRHQGDPGQDPKVTPLAPRRAARQGHDVDSTAAEGAPS
;
A
#
# COMPACT_ATOMS: atom_id res chain seq x y z
N MET A 1 -18.39 17.99 23.50
CA MET A 1 -18.69 18.24 24.92
C MET A 1 -20.16 17.89 25.17
N VAL A 2 -20.44 16.62 25.50
CA VAL A 2 -21.74 16.17 26.03
C VAL A 2 -21.38 15.17 27.12
N GLN A 3 -21.50 15.63 28.37
CA GLN A 3 -21.15 14.91 29.58
C GLN A 3 -22.38 14.09 29.97
N ALA A 4 -22.39 12.80 29.62
CA ALA A 4 -23.41 11.88 30.07
C ALA A 4 -23.04 11.40 31.48
N ASP A 5 -23.56 12.10 32.49
CA ASP A 5 -23.57 11.62 33.88
C ASP A 5 -24.43 10.35 33.96
N LEU A 6 -23.79 9.21 34.17
CA LEU A 6 -24.46 7.96 34.51
C LEU A 6 -24.52 7.84 36.05
N PRO A 7 -25.71 7.71 36.67
CA PRO A 7 -25.84 7.52 38.12
C PRO A 7 -25.54 6.06 38.47
N GLY A 8 -24.27 5.67 38.40
CA GLY A 8 -23.81 4.28 38.61
C GLY A 8 -23.63 3.86 40.07
N GLY A 9 -23.64 4.79 41.02
CA GLY A 9 -23.37 4.49 42.45
C GLY A 9 -24.62 4.09 43.26
N GLY A 10 -25.78 4.66 42.95
CA GLY A 10 -26.98 4.52 43.80
C GLY A 10 -27.70 3.17 43.67
N LEU A 11 -27.75 2.60 42.46
CA LEU A 11 -28.44 1.33 42.20
C LEU A 11 -27.70 0.12 42.77
N ALA A 12 -26.36 0.14 42.80
CA ALA A 12 -25.56 -0.92 43.41
C ALA A 12 -25.72 -0.95 44.95
N LEU A 13 -25.80 0.23 45.59
CA LEU A 13 -26.06 0.35 47.02
C LEU A 13 -27.51 -0.03 47.41
N LEU A 14 -28.50 0.33 46.59
CA LEU A 14 -29.91 -0.06 46.83
C LEU A 14 -30.17 -1.56 46.64
N LEU A 15 -29.47 -2.21 45.70
CA LEU A 15 -29.54 -3.67 45.52
C LEU A 15 -28.79 -4.41 46.65
N ALA A 16 -27.67 -3.88 47.13
CA ALA A 16 -26.96 -4.43 48.28
C ALA A 16 -27.80 -4.33 49.56
N ASP A 17 -28.53 -3.24 49.77
CA ASP A 17 -29.35 -3.03 50.98
C ASP A 17 -30.56 -3.99 51.04
N ARG A 18 -31.27 -4.22 49.92
CA ARG A 18 -32.40 -5.17 49.89
C ARG A 18 -31.98 -6.64 49.97
N VAL A 19 -30.83 -7.02 49.40
CA VAL A 19 -30.31 -8.39 49.50
C VAL A 19 -29.73 -8.63 50.90
N THR A 20 -29.16 -7.61 51.54
CA THR A 20 -28.67 -7.70 52.92
C THR A 20 -29.82 -7.77 53.93
N GLN A 21 -30.92 -7.03 53.70
CA GLN A 21 -32.15 -7.14 54.50
C GLN A 21 -32.86 -8.49 54.39
N ALA A 22 -32.65 -9.25 53.31
CA ALA A 22 -33.24 -10.59 53.16
C ALA A 22 -32.40 -11.70 53.83
N VAL A 23 -31.16 -11.43 54.27
CA VAL A 23 -30.20 -12.49 54.62
C VAL A 23 -29.79 -12.54 56.09
N ILE A 24 -30.11 -11.57 56.96
CA ILE A 24 -29.59 -11.60 58.34
C ILE A 24 -30.67 -11.35 59.40
N SER A 25 -31.26 -12.44 59.90
CA SER A 25 -32.04 -12.47 61.16
C SER A 25 -31.43 -13.45 62.16
N TYR A 26 -30.16 -13.25 62.49
CA TYR A 26 -29.49 -13.93 63.60
C TYR A 26 -29.05 -12.89 64.62
N ARG A 27 -29.41 -13.09 65.88
CA ARG A 27 -28.97 -12.26 67.01
C ARG A 27 -28.02 -13.09 67.87
N ILE A 28 -26.86 -12.52 68.20
CA ILE A 28 -25.86 -13.13 69.10
C ILE A 28 -26.11 -12.61 70.51
N ASP A 29 -26.28 -13.51 71.48
CA ASP A 29 -26.45 -13.16 72.89
C ASP A 29 -25.10 -12.82 73.54
N PRO A 30 -24.88 -11.59 74.04
CA PRO A 30 -23.56 -11.14 74.51
C PRO A 30 -23.08 -11.82 75.81
N ALA A 31 -23.91 -12.58 76.52
CA ALA A 31 -23.49 -13.29 77.73
C ALA A 31 -23.04 -14.75 77.48
N SER A 32 -23.49 -15.39 76.40
CA SER A 32 -23.24 -16.82 76.13
C SER A 32 -22.64 -17.12 74.75
N GLY A 33 -22.63 -16.15 73.82
CA GLY A 33 -22.09 -16.32 72.47
C GLY A 33 -22.92 -17.20 71.54
N ALA A 34 -24.12 -17.64 71.95
CA ALA A 34 -24.98 -18.49 71.14
C ALA A 34 -25.76 -17.68 70.07
N LEU A 35 -25.80 -18.22 68.85
CA LEU A 35 -26.59 -17.71 67.72
C LEU A 35 -28.01 -18.26 67.79
N SER A 36 -29.01 -17.40 67.88
CA SER A 36 -30.43 -17.80 67.78
C SER A 36 -31.11 -17.09 66.59
N ARG A 37 -31.90 -17.87 65.84
CA ARG A 37 -32.66 -17.43 64.66
C ARG A 37 -33.95 -16.75 65.12
N VAL A 38 -34.24 -15.55 64.62
CA VAL A 38 -35.51 -14.88 64.91
C VAL A 38 -36.57 -15.49 63.98
N ASP A 39 -37.29 -16.49 64.48
CA ASP A 39 -38.42 -17.09 63.78
C ASP A 39 -39.60 -16.13 63.77
N SER A 40 -39.75 -15.41 62.66
CA SER A 40 -40.98 -14.68 62.36
C SER A 40 -41.46 -15.01 60.96
N PHE A 41 -41.58 -16.31 60.64
CA PHE A 41 -42.56 -16.84 59.69
C PHE A 41 -42.74 -18.34 59.99
N GLY A 42 -43.97 -18.77 60.28
CA GLY A 42 -44.30 -20.14 60.64
C GLY A 42 -43.93 -21.12 59.52
N ALA A 43 -43.20 -22.17 59.88
CA ALA A 43 -42.84 -23.27 59.00
C ALA A 43 -44.09 -24.07 58.62
N ALA A 44 -44.51 -23.99 57.35
CA ALA A 44 -45.39 -24.98 56.75
C ALA A 44 -44.53 -26.09 56.14
N GLU A 45 -44.61 -27.29 56.73
CA GLU A 45 -44.03 -28.54 56.23
C GLU A 45 -44.57 -28.85 54.82
N GLY A 46 -43.80 -28.46 53.80
CA GLY A 46 -44.18 -28.55 52.39
C GLY A 46 -43.35 -27.66 51.46
N LEU A 47 -42.61 -26.70 52.03
CA LEU A 47 -41.78 -25.74 51.29
C LEU A 47 -40.31 -26.16 51.04
N GLY A 48 -39.89 -27.33 51.54
CA GLY A 48 -38.48 -27.75 51.52
C GLY A 48 -37.83 -27.91 50.14
N VAL A 49 -38.61 -27.93 49.05
CA VAL A 49 -38.12 -27.99 47.67
C VAL A 49 -38.26 -26.65 46.92
N ALA A 50 -39.09 -25.73 47.42
CA ALA A 50 -39.37 -24.45 46.76
C ALA A 50 -38.39 -23.33 47.16
N GLU A 51 -37.87 -23.32 48.39
CA GLU A 51 -36.92 -22.31 48.90
C GLU A 51 -35.61 -22.18 48.08
N PRO A 52 -34.89 -23.25 47.73
CA PRO A 52 -33.65 -23.12 46.94
C PRO A 52 -33.92 -22.69 45.49
N THR A 53 -35.10 -23.01 44.95
CA THR A 53 -35.50 -22.62 43.58
C THR A 53 -35.80 -21.11 43.49
N VAL A 54 -36.42 -20.53 44.52
CA VAL A 54 -36.71 -19.10 44.60
C VAL A 54 -35.42 -18.30 44.82
N LEU A 55 -34.52 -18.78 45.68
CA LEU A 55 -33.22 -18.12 45.91
C LEU A 55 -32.31 -18.15 44.67
N GLY A 56 -32.27 -19.27 43.94
CA GLY A 56 -31.55 -19.37 42.67
C GLY A 56 -32.12 -18.44 41.59
N ARG A 57 -33.44 -18.25 41.54
CA ARG A 57 -34.08 -17.27 40.64
C ARG A 57 -33.84 -15.82 41.05
N ALA A 58 -33.68 -15.55 42.34
CA ALA A 58 -33.37 -14.21 42.85
C ALA A 58 -31.92 -13.79 42.52
N ALA A 59 -30.97 -14.74 42.47
CA ALA A 59 -29.58 -14.48 42.10
C ALA A 59 -29.35 -14.39 40.57
N ALA A 60 -30.22 -15.02 39.78
CA ALA A 60 -30.09 -15.08 38.32
C ALA A 60 -29.90 -13.72 37.61
N PRO A 61 -30.59 -12.61 37.97
CA PRO A 61 -30.36 -11.31 37.33
C PRO A 61 -28.95 -10.75 37.58
N VAL A 62 -28.37 -11.04 38.74
CA VAL A 62 -27.01 -10.61 39.09
C VAL A 62 -25.98 -11.42 38.30
N GLU A 63 -26.16 -12.74 38.24
CA GLU A 63 -25.32 -13.62 37.43
C GLU A 63 -25.38 -13.27 35.95
N GLN A 64 -26.57 -12.97 35.42
CA GLN A 64 -26.76 -12.51 34.04
C GLN A 64 -26.08 -11.17 33.77
N SER A 65 -26.11 -10.24 34.73
CA SER A 65 -25.43 -8.95 34.60
C SER A 65 -23.90 -9.10 34.55
N ILE A 66 -23.35 -9.98 35.40
CA ILE A 66 -21.91 -10.30 35.41
C ILE A 66 -21.52 -11.01 34.11
N ALA A 67 -22.34 -11.94 33.63
CA ALA A 67 -22.13 -12.62 32.35
C ALA A 67 -22.17 -11.65 31.15
N GLY A 68 -23.07 -10.65 31.18
CA GLY A 68 -23.22 -9.63 30.15
C GLY A 68 -22.12 -8.57 30.14
N TRP A 69 -21.37 -8.39 31.25
CA TRP A 69 -20.35 -7.35 31.38
C TRP A 69 -19.27 -7.43 30.29
N ARG A 70 -18.80 -8.64 29.98
CA ARG A 70 -17.81 -8.86 28.90
C ARG A 70 -18.35 -8.47 27.53
N ALA A 71 -19.64 -8.73 27.26
CA ALA A 71 -20.28 -8.35 26.00
C ALA A 71 -20.41 -6.83 25.90
N LEU A 72 -20.75 -6.15 26.99
CA LEU A 72 -20.83 -4.69 27.05
C LEU A 72 -19.47 -4.03 26.78
N LEU A 73 -18.39 -4.53 27.40
CA LEU A 73 -17.03 -4.04 27.14
C LEU A 73 -16.61 -4.24 25.68
N LYS A 74 -16.92 -5.41 25.09
CA LYS A 74 -16.68 -5.66 23.66
C LYS A 74 -17.45 -4.68 22.77
N ALA A 75 -18.74 -4.48 23.04
CA ALA A 75 -19.57 -3.54 22.31
C ALA A 75 -19.02 -2.11 22.39
N ARG A 76 -18.66 -1.64 23.58
CA ARG A 76 -18.02 -0.31 23.76
C ARG A 76 -16.73 -0.18 22.96
N SER A 77 -15.87 -1.21 22.97
CA SER A 77 -14.64 -1.20 22.17
C SER A 77 -14.92 -1.16 20.67
N ALA A 78 -15.95 -1.87 20.20
CA ALA A 78 -16.35 -1.90 18.80
C ALA A 78 -16.92 -0.55 18.35
N VAL A 79 -17.78 0.06 19.18
CA VAL A 79 -18.29 1.42 18.95
C VAL A 79 -17.16 2.44 18.92
N ALA A 80 -16.19 2.34 19.84
CA ALA A 80 -15.03 3.24 19.84
C ALA A 80 -14.21 3.13 18.54
N ARG A 81 -13.94 1.90 18.06
CA ARG A 81 -13.24 1.68 16.78
C ARG A 81 -14.06 2.18 15.60
N LEU A 82 -15.38 1.96 15.59
CA LEU A 82 -16.26 2.43 14.54
C LEU A 82 -16.30 3.97 14.50
N ASN A 83 -16.44 4.62 15.66
CA ASN A 83 -16.42 6.08 15.76
C ASN A 83 -15.08 6.66 15.29
N LEU A 84 -13.96 6.01 15.61
CA LEU A 84 -12.65 6.42 15.07
C LEU A 84 -12.60 6.29 13.55
N LEU A 85 -13.13 5.21 12.96
CA LEU A 85 -13.17 5.04 11.51
C LEU A 85 -14.06 6.10 10.84
N LEU A 86 -15.26 6.32 11.39
CA LEU A 86 -16.22 7.30 10.87
C LEU A 86 -15.74 8.74 11.02
N ALA A 87 -15.02 9.07 12.10
CA ALA A 87 -14.43 10.40 12.28
C ALA A 87 -13.34 10.72 11.24
N HIS A 88 -12.68 9.71 10.67
CA HIS A 88 -11.77 9.89 9.53
C HIS A 88 -12.47 9.75 8.17
N ALA A 89 -13.75 9.34 8.16
CA ALA A 89 -14.57 9.26 6.96
C ALA A 89 -15.29 10.59 6.66
N GLU A 90 -14.96 11.67 7.38
CA GLU A 90 -15.58 12.98 7.19
C GLU A 90 -15.27 13.55 5.79
N THR A 91 -16.29 13.44 4.94
CA THR A 91 -16.70 14.34 3.86
C THR A 91 -15.57 15.12 3.20
N GLU A 92 -14.92 14.52 2.21
CA GLU A 92 -14.30 15.33 1.15
C GLU A 92 -15.42 16.22 0.59
N GLY A 93 -15.40 17.51 0.93
CA GLY A 93 -16.36 18.47 0.40
C GLY A 93 -16.32 18.42 -1.13
N ALA A 94 -17.46 18.67 -1.77
CA ALA A 94 -17.58 18.64 -3.23
C ALA A 94 -16.41 19.42 -3.86
N ARG A 95 -15.49 18.68 -4.48
CA ARG A 95 -14.36 19.26 -5.20
C ARG A 95 -14.89 19.87 -6.50
N MET A 96 -14.27 20.97 -6.93
CA MET A 96 -14.57 21.53 -8.25
C MET A 96 -14.17 20.48 -9.31
N GLU A 97 -15.08 20.20 -10.24
CA GLU A 97 -14.76 19.36 -11.40
C GLU A 97 -13.67 20.04 -12.23
N LEU A 98 -12.60 19.30 -12.51
CA LEU A 98 -11.53 19.74 -13.39
C LEU A 98 -11.86 19.39 -14.85
N PRO A 99 -11.23 20.02 -15.86
CA PRO A 99 -11.36 19.58 -17.24
C PRO A 99 -10.85 18.14 -17.44
N ASP A 100 -11.33 17.46 -18.49
CA ASP A 100 -10.78 16.16 -18.86
C ASP A 100 -9.27 16.27 -19.12
N PRO A 101 -8.44 15.35 -18.57
CA PRO A 101 -7.00 15.43 -18.69
C PRO A 101 -6.51 15.12 -20.11
N ASP A 102 -5.50 15.86 -20.56
CA ASP A 102 -4.68 15.58 -21.75
C ASP A 102 -3.70 14.42 -21.51
N GLY A 103 -3.30 14.20 -20.24
CA GLY A 103 -2.61 13.00 -19.79
C GLY A 103 -1.13 13.15 -19.48
N ARG A 104 -0.57 14.36 -19.38
CA ARG A 104 0.84 14.56 -18.99
C ARG A 104 1.04 14.16 -17.52
N LEU A 105 2.00 13.27 -17.25
CA LEU A 105 2.33 12.80 -15.91
C LEU A 105 3.61 13.47 -15.39
N SER A 106 3.53 14.13 -14.23
CA SER A 106 4.69 14.65 -13.51
C SER A 106 4.75 14.06 -12.10
N VAL A 107 5.91 13.57 -11.69
CA VAL A 107 6.19 13.11 -10.33
C VAL A 107 7.31 13.99 -9.79
N GLU A 108 7.09 14.61 -8.64
CA GLU A 108 7.97 15.65 -8.08
C GLU A 108 8.31 15.33 -6.63
N GLY A 109 9.53 14.86 -6.39
CA GLY A 109 10.06 14.57 -5.05
C GLY A 109 9.24 13.56 -4.25
N ALA A 110 8.55 12.63 -4.94
CA ALA A 110 7.62 11.72 -4.31
C ALA A 110 8.34 10.75 -3.37
N THR A 111 7.90 10.74 -2.11
CA THR A 111 8.47 9.94 -1.03
C THR A 111 7.37 9.15 -0.33
N VAL A 112 7.59 7.83 -0.18
CA VAL A 112 6.62 6.91 0.43
C VAL A 112 7.26 6.18 1.60
N VAL A 113 6.59 6.22 2.74
CA VAL A 113 6.90 5.42 3.93
C VAL A 113 5.75 4.44 4.14
N LEU A 114 6.07 3.15 4.30
CA LEU A 114 5.06 2.14 4.59
C LEU A 114 4.65 2.18 6.07
N PRO A 115 3.38 1.87 6.41
CA PRO A 115 2.96 1.74 7.80
C PRO A 115 3.85 0.77 8.59
N GLY A 116 4.29 1.20 9.78
CA GLY A 116 5.14 0.39 10.65
C GLY A 116 6.64 0.39 10.31
N ARG A 117 7.07 1.14 9.28
CA ARG A 117 8.49 1.40 8.99
C ARG A 117 8.84 2.85 9.32
N GLN A 118 10.08 3.08 9.77
CA GLN A 118 10.62 4.44 9.96
C GLN A 118 11.34 4.94 8.70
N ASP A 119 11.96 4.02 7.94
CA ASP A 119 12.68 4.38 6.72
C ASP A 119 11.75 4.47 5.50
N PRO A 120 11.96 5.47 4.61
CA PRO A 120 11.22 5.57 3.36
C PRO A 120 11.53 4.38 2.44
N LEU A 121 10.49 3.78 1.86
CA LEU A 121 10.64 2.76 0.83
C LEU A 121 10.91 3.38 -0.54
N LEU A 122 10.31 4.54 -0.81
CA LEU A 122 10.59 5.36 -1.98
C LEU A 122 11.02 6.74 -1.52
N MET A 123 12.05 7.30 -2.14
CA MET A 123 12.65 8.56 -1.71
C MET A 123 12.97 9.45 -2.90
N ASP A 124 12.40 10.65 -2.87
CA ASP A 124 12.70 11.73 -3.83
C ASP A 124 12.55 11.31 -5.30
N ILE A 125 11.50 10.54 -5.60
CA ILE A 125 11.22 10.08 -6.95
C ILE A 125 10.78 11.27 -7.79
N THR A 126 11.52 11.56 -8.87
CA THR A 126 11.19 12.62 -9.82
C THR A 126 11.28 12.09 -11.25
N LEU A 127 10.19 12.21 -12.01
CA LEU A 127 10.12 11.85 -13.43
C LEU A 127 8.98 12.59 -14.13
N THR A 128 9.08 12.73 -15.44
CA THR A 128 8.01 13.31 -16.26
C THR A 128 7.80 12.47 -17.50
N LEU A 129 6.54 12.19 -17.84
CA LEU A 129 6.15 11.50 -19.06
C LEU A 129 5.14 12.35 -19.84
N GLN A 130 5.28 12.36 -21.16
CA GLN A 130 4.37 13.06 -22.07
C GLN A 130 3.31 12.10 -22.61
N PRO A 131 2.12 12.61 -23.01
CA PRO A 131 1.11 11.80 -23.68
C PRO A 131 1.72 10.95 -24.82
N GLY A 132 1.35 9.67 -24.86
CA GLY A 132 1.90 8.70 -25.81
C GLY A 132 3.24 8.07 -25.42
N HIS A 133 3.84 8.45 -24.29
CA HIS A 133 5.04 7.76 -23.78
C HIS A 133 4.69 6.41 -23.16
N ALA A 134 5.52 5.40 -23.44
CA ALA A 134 5.57 4.16 -22.69
C ALA A 134 6.83 4.12 -21.81
N LEU A 135 6.68 3.85 -20.51
CA LEU A 135 7.74 3.73 -19.52
C LEU A 135 7.85 2.29 -19.01
N GLY A 136 9.04 1.68 -19.13
CA GLY A 136 9.40 0.44 -18.46
C GLY A 136 10.05 0.70 -17.10
N LEU A 137 9.42 0.27 -16.01
CA LEU A 137 10.00 0.33 -14.66
C LEU A 137 10.75 -0.97 -14.34
N ILE A 138 12.07 -0.87 -14.20
CA ILE A 138 12.98 -1.99 -13.96
C ILE A 138 13.72 -1.82 -12.64
N GLY A 139 14.21 -2.92 -12.07
CA GLY A 139 14.96 -2.91 -10.81
C GLY A 139 14.83 -4.22 -10.03
N PRO A 140 15.67 -4.46 -9.02
CA PRO A 140 15.63 -5.68 -8.23
C PRO A 140 14.29 -5.84 -7.48
N SER A 141 13.97 -7.07 -7.10
CA SER A 141 12.83 -7.34 -6.22
C SER A 141 13.00 -6.60 -4.91
N GLY A 142 11.92 -6.00 -4.40
CA GLY A 142 11.96 -5.19 -3.18
C GLY A 142 12.40 -3.72 -3.36
N ALA A 143 12.80 -3.29 -4.57
CA ALA A 143 13.19 -1.89 -4.82
C ALA A 143 12.05 -0.86 -4.68
N GLY A 144 10.79 -1.31 -4.51
CA GLY A 144 9.62 -0.44 -4.38
C GLY A 144 8.82 -0.22 -5.67
N LYS A 145 9.03 -1.02 -6.73
CA LYS A 145 8.35 -0.87 -8.04
C LYS A 145 6.83 -0.90 -7.95
N THR A 146 6.26 -1.91 -7.29
CA THR A 146 4.82 -2.04 -7.03
C THR A 146 4.29 -0.87 -6.20
N THR A 147 5.07 -0.41 -5.22
CA THR A 147 4.70 0.76 -4.41
C THR A 147 4.66 2.02 -5.26
N LEU A 148 5.62 2.21 -6.18
CA LEU A 148 5.64 3.32 -7.10
C LEU A 148 4.45 3.24 -8.07
N ALA A 149 4.19 2.07 -8.64
CA ALA A 149 3.03 1.84 -9.52
C ALA A 149 1.70 2.23 -8.82
N ARG A 150 1.53 1.86 -7.55
CA ARG A 150 0.36 2.26 -6.74
C ARG A 150 0.33 3.75 -6.44
N ALA A 151 1.48 4.38 -6.19
CA ALA A 151 1.57 5.82 -5.94
C ALA A 151 1.20 6.63 -7.20
N LEU A 152 1.61 6.18 -8.38
CA LEU A 152 1.29 6.82 -9.66
C LEU A 152 -0.21 6.89 -9.96
N VAL A 153 -1.00 5.97 -9.39
CA VAL A 153 -2.45 5.91 -9.56
C VAL A 153 -3.21 6.40 -8.32
N GLY A 154 -2.52 7.00 -7.34
CA GLY A 154 -3.14 7.56 -6.12
C GLY A 154 -3.54 6.53 -5.06
N LEU A 155 -3.23 5.24 -5.25
CA LEU A 155 -3.57 4.18 -4.29
C LEU A 155 -2.60 4.09 -3.11
N GLN A 156 -1.41 4.69 -3.23
CA GLN A 156 -0.42 4.76 -2.16
C GLN A 156 -0.18 6.24 -1.81
N PRO A 157 -0.50 6.68 -0.57
CA PRO A 157 -0.29 8.06 -0.18
C PRO A 157 1.20 8.39 -0.08
N LEU A 158 1.53 9.63 -0.45
CA LEU A 158 2.88 10.20 -0.36
C LEU A 158 3.03 10.92 0.98
N VAL A 159 4.21 10.79 1.60
CA VAL A 159 4.57 11.59 2.80
C VAL A 159 5.14 12.95 2.40
N ARG A 160 5.76 13.02 1.21
CA ARG A 160 6.31 14.24 0.62
C ARG A 160 6.25 14.15 -0.90
N GLY A 161 6.13 15.31 -1.54
CA GLY A 161 6.08 15.42 -3.00
C GLY A 161 4.68 15.19 -3.55
N HIS A 162 4.56 15.21 -4.88
CA HIS A 162 3.27 15.13 -5.57
C HIS A 162 3.37 14.26 -6.83
N VAL A 163 2.27 13.60 -7.15
CA VAL A 163 2.02 13.03 -8.49
C VAL A 163 0.94 13.90 -9.12
N ARG A 164 1.21 14.39 -10.33
CA ARG A 164 0.36 15.33 -11.07
C ARG A 164 -0.03 14.76 -12.42
N ILE A 165 -1.29 14.98 -12.79
CA ILE A 165 -1.81 14.78 -14.15
C ILE A 165 -2.23 16.15 -14.65
N ASP A 166 -1.61 16.61 -15.74
CA ASP A 166 -1.81 17.95 -16.33
C ASP A 166 -1.69 19.08 -15.28
N ASP A 167 -0.61 19.02 -14.50
CA ASP A 167 -0.23 19.96 -13.43
C ASP A 167 -1.12 19.99 -12.18
N ALA A 168 -2.31 19.38 -12.21
CA ALA A 168 -3.15 19.15 -11.04
C ALA A 168 -2.65 17.92 -10.25
N ALA A 169 -2.47 18.05 -8.92
CA ALA A 169 -2.04 16.92 -8.10
C ALA A 169 -3.19 15.92 -7.96
N LEU A 170 -2.88 14.62 -7.87
CA LEU A 170 -3.90 13.57 -7.68
C LEU A 170 -4.80 13.80 -6.45
N THR A 171 -4.29 14.52 -5.44
CA THR A 171 -5.04 14.92 -4.24
C THR A 171 -6.09 15.99 -4.49
N ASP A 172 -5.96 16.74 -5.58
CA ASP A 172 -6.84 17.86 -5.93
C ASP A 172 -8.04 17.40 -6.79
N TRP A 173 -7.91 16.25 -7.46
CA TRP A 173 -8.97 15.64 -8.27
C TRP A 173 -10.07 15.02 -7.41
N ASP A 174 -11.30 15.00 -7.93
CA ASP A 174 -12.30 14.05 -7.46
C ASP A 174 -11.85 12.60 -7.83
N PRO A 175 -11.82 11.66 -6.87
CA PRO A 175 -11.35 10.28 -7.12
C PRO A 175 -12.18 9.53 -8.17
N GLU A 176 -13.49 9.78 -8.25
CA GLU A 176 -14.36 9.15 -9.24
C GLU A 176 -14.08 9.71 -10.64
N GLN A 177 -13.90 11.03 -10.73
CA GLN A 177 -13.54 11.71 -11.97
C GLN A 177 -12.21 11.20 -12.53
N ILE A 178 -11.11 11.34 -11.78
CA ILE A 178 -9.78 10.94 -12.28
C ILE A 178 -9.67 9.42 -12.48
N GLY A 179 -10.40 8.66 -11.66
CA GLY A 179 -10.51 7.21 -11.75
C GLY A 179 -11.05 6.72 -13.10
N ARG A 180 -11.78 7.56 -13.87
CA ARG A 180 -12.23 7.24 -15.24
C ARG A 180 -11.12 7.36 -16.29
N HIS A 181 -10.08 8.13 -16.01
CA HIS A 181 -8.94 8.37 -16.92
C HIS A 181 -7.70 7.54 -16.58
N ILE A 182 -7.67 6.88 -15.41
CA ILE A 182 -6.58 6.00 -14.98
C ILE A 182 -6.98 4.53 -15.11
N GLY A 183 -6.18 3.74 -15.82
CA GLY A 183 -6.29 2.28 -15.88
C GLY A 183 -5.21 1.64 -15.01
N PHE A 184 -5.57 0.69 -14.14
CA PHE A 184 -4.60 0.00 -13.29
C PHE A 184 -4.77 -1.51 -13.34
N LEU A 185 -3.66 -2.21 -13.62
CA LEU A 185 -3.54 -3.65 -13.47
C LEU A 185 -2.59 -3.96 -12.30
N PRO A 186 -3.10 -4.42 -11.15
CA PRO A 186 -2.25 -4.88 -10.06
C PRO A 186 -1.59 -6.22 -10.38
N GLN A 187 -0.46 -6.52 -9.70
CA GLN A 187 0.23 -7.81 -9.78
C GLN A 187 -0.69 -9.00 -9.45
N GLN A 188 -1.59 -8.83 -8.47
CA GLN A 188 -2.63 -9.80 -8.13
C GLN A 188 -4.00 -9.22 -8.49
N VAL A 189 -4.65 -9.83 -9.49
CA VAL A 189 -5.97 -9.40 -9.93
C VAL A 189 -7.05 -10.04 -9.09
N GLU A 190 -7.77 -9.20 -8.35
CA GLU A 190 -9.05 -9.55 -7.75
C GLU A 190 -10.18 -9.05 -8.65
N LEU A 191 -11.19 -9.90 -8.81
CA LEU A 191 -12.41 -9.62 -9.54
C LEU A 191 -13.58 -9.65 -8.55
N PHE A 192 -14.53 -8.76 -8.77
CA PHE A 192 -15.75 -8.67 -7.97
C PHE A 192 -16.75 -9.75 -8.40
N ARG A 193 -17.66 -10.09 -7.49
CA ARG A 193 -18.77 -10.98 -7.80
C ARG A 193 -19.64 -10.33 -8.86
N GLY A 194 -19.93 -11.07 -9.94
CA GLY A 194 -20.68 -10.58 -11.09
C GLY A 194 -20.24 -11.31 -12.36
N THR A 195 -20.55 -10.78 -13.52
CA THR A 195 -20.11 -11.31 -14.81
C THR A 195 -18.74 -10.77 -15.21
N ILE A 196 -18.14 -11.36 -16.25
CA ILE A 196 -16.90 -10.84 -16.85
C ILE A 196 -17.14 -9.43 -17.41
N ALA A 197 -18.28 -9.19 -18.06
CA ALA A 197 -18.63 -7.89 -18.61
C ALA A 197 -18.67 -6.80 -17.53
N GLU A 198 -19.37 -7.06 -16.42
CA GLU A 198 -19.47 -6.14 -15.29
C GLU A 198 -18.09 -5.82 -14.68
N ASN A 199 -17.22 -6.82 -14.58
CA ASN A 199 -15.86 -6.62 -14.08
C ASN A 199 -15.00 -5.76 -15.01
N ILE A 200 -15.09 -5.96 -16.33
CA ILE A 200 -14.37 -5.13 -17.32
C ILE A 200 -14.87 -3.69 -17.26
N ALA A 201 -16.19 -3.50 -17.12
CA ALA A 201 -16.84 -2.20 -16.91
C ALA A 201 -16.58 -1.59 -15.53
N MET A 202 -15.79 -2.23 -14.65
CA MET A 202 -15.53 -1.78 -13.27
C MET A 202 -16.81 -1.56 -12.45
N MET A 203 -17.85 -2.36 -12.69
CA MET A 203 -19.16 -2.22 -12.06
C MET A 203 -19.90 -0.91 -12.38
N ASP A 204 -19.53 -0.23 -13.46
CA ASP A 204 -20.27 0.93 -13.98
C ASP A 204 -21.62 0.47 -14.57
N PRO A 205 -22.76 0.82 -13.95
CA PRO A 205 -24.08 0.44 -14.44
C PRO A 205 -24.47 1.15 -15.75
N GLY A 206 -23.79 2.24 -16.10
CA GLY A 206 -24.01 3.00 -17.34
C GLY A 206 -23.14 2.54 -18.52
N ALA A 207 -22.25 1.57 -18.30
CA ALA A 207 -21.33 1.09 -19.33
C ALA A 207 -22.06 0.44 -20.50
N LYS A 208 -21.76 0.88 -21.73
CA LYS A 208 -22.33 0.27 -22.93
C LYS A 208 -21.63 -1.07 -23.21
N PRO A 209 -22.36 -2.12 -23.63
CA PRO A 209 -21.76 -3.40 -24.02
C PRO A 209 -20.69 -3.27 -25.11
N SER A 210 -20.85 -2.30 -26.03
CA SER A 210 -19.85 -1.99 -27.07
C SER A 210 -18.49 -1.60 -26.47
N ASP A 211 -18.50 -0.87 -25.37
CA ASP A 211 -17.29 -0.33 -24.75
C ASP A 211 -16.53 -1.43 -24.01
N VAL A 212 -17.27 -2.37 -23.40
CA VAL A 212 -16.74 -3.60 -22.80
C VAL A 212 -16.05 -4.46 -23.86
N VAL A 213 -16.69 -4.67 -25.02
CA VAL A 213 -16.11 -5.44 -26.12
C VAL A 213 -14.89 -4.70 -26.69
N ALA A 214 -14.95 -3.38 -26.84
CA ALA A 214 -13.83 -2.57 -27.30
C ALA A 214 -12.63 -2.68 -26.35
N ALA A 215 -12.85 -2.63 -25.03
CA ALA A 215 -11.81 -2.80 -24.02
C ALA A 215 -11.14 -4.17 -24.12
N ALA A 216 -11.95 -5.24 -24.22
CA ALA A 216 -11.43 -6.60 -24.38
C ALA A 216 -10.64 -6.79 -25.69
N LYS A 217 -11.07 -6.16 -26.79
CA LYS A 217 -10.34 -6.19 -28.07
C LYS A 217 -9.03 -5.40 -27.98
N ARG A 218 -9.04 -4.23 -27.35
CA ARG A 218 -7.83 -3.41 -27.09
C ARG A 218 -6.80 -4.19 -26.27
N ALA A 219 -7.25 -4.91 -25.25
CA ALA A 219 -6.39 -5.78 -24.44
C ALA A 219 -6.07 -7.14 -25.10
N ARG A 220 -6.59 -7.42 -26.31
CA ARG A 220 -6.42 -8.68 -27.05
C ARG A 220 -6.89 -9.93 -26.28
N VAL A 221 -7.95 -9.79 -25.49
CA VAL A 221 -8.52 -10.90 -24.69
C VAL A 221 -9.93 -11.31 -25.12
N HIS A 222 -10.46 -10.71 -26.19
CA HIS A 222 -11.80 -10.97 -26.69
C HIS A 222 -12.04 -12.45 -27.01
N GLU A 223 -11.15 -13.07 -27.79
CA GLU A 223 -11.28 -14.49 -28.17
C GLU A 223 -11.21 -15.41 -26.96
N LEU A 224 -10.35 -15.09 -25.99
CA LEU A 224 -10.27 -15.83 -24.73
C LEU A 224 -11.59 -15.77 -23.97
N ILE A 225 -12.24 -14.60 -23.91
CA ILE A 225 -13.54 -14.45 -23.24
C ILE A 225 -14.60 -15.27 -23.99
N LEU A 226 -14.65 -15.21 -25.32
CA LEU A 226 -15.62 -15.98 -26.11
C LEU A 226 -15.45 -17.50 -25.99
N ALA A 227 -14.23 -17.97 -25.74
CA ALA A 227 -13.96 -19.38 -25.49
C ALA A 227 -14.46 -19.89 -24.12
N LEU A 228 -14.79 -18.99 -23.18
CA LEU A 228 -15.34 -19.37 -21.88
C LEU A 228 -16.82 -19.76 -21.98
N PRO A 229 -17.28 -20.77 -21.23
CA PRO A 229 -18.71 -21.06 -21.10
C PRO A 229 -19.48 -19.82 -20.61
N GLY A 230 -20.42 -19.32 -21.41
CA GLY A 230 -21.17 -18.09 -21.12
C GLY A 230 -20.52 -16.78 -21.58
N GLY A 231 -19.29 -16.83 -22.11
CA GLY A 231 -18.63 -15.68 -22.70
C GLY A 231 -18.51 -14.49 -21.75
N TYR A 232 -18.95 -13.31 -22.20
CA TYR A 232 -19.02 -12.10 -21.38
C TYR A 232 -19.97 -12.21 -20.18
N ASN A 233 -20.97 -13.08 -20.27
CA ASN A 233 -21.95 -13.32 -19.20
C ASN A 233 -21.49 -14.42 -18.23
N ALA A 234 -20.30 -15.00 -18.44
CA ALA A 234 -19.76 -15.98 -17.52
C ALA A 234 -19.62 -15.37 -16.12
N GLU A 235 -20.11 -16.08 -15.11
CA GLU A 235 -20.03 -15.64 -13.73
C GLU A 235 -18.60 -15.76 -13.21
N VAL A 236 -18.13 -14.66 -12.66
CA VAL A 236 -16.90 -14.56 -11.91
C VAL A 236 -17.28 -14.85 -10.46
N GLY A 237 -17.10 -16.11 -10.04
CA GLY A 237 -17.36 -16.56 -8.66
C GLY A 237 -16.65 -15.69 -7.60
N PRO A 238 -16.84 -15.94 -6.30
CA PRO A 238 -16.26 -15.11 -5.25
C PRO A 238 -14.75 -14.89 -5.45
N ARG A 239 -14.31 -13.62 -5.58
CA ARG A 239 -12.92 -13.23 -5.89
C ARG A 239 -12.33 -13.85 -7.17
N GLY A 240 -13.17 -14.20 -8.15
CA GLY A 240 -12.78 -14.82 -9.41
C GLY A 240 -12.31 -16.27 -9.29
N SER A 241 -12.84 -17.02 -8.32
CA SER A 241 -12.49 -18.42 -8.06
C SER A 241 -12.77 -19.39 -9.23
N TYR A 242 -13.68 -19.05 -10.13
CA TYR A 242 -14.06 -19.90 -11.28
C TYR A 242 -13.11 -19.77 -12.47
N LEU A 243 -12.14 -18.86 -12.40
CA LEU A 243 -11.20 -18.58 -13.47
C LEU A 243 -9.79 -19.04 -13.08
N SER A 244 -8.98 -19.39 -14.07
CA SER A 244 -7.55 -19.59 -13.84
C SER A 244 -6.85 -18.25 -13.49
N ALA A 245 -5.66 -18.31 -12.90
CA ALA A 245 -4.88 -17.11 -12.61
C ALA A 245 -4.58 -16.28 -13.87
N GLY A 246 -4.23 -16.94 -14.98
CA GLY A 246 -4.01 -16.30 -16.27
C GLY A 246 -5.28 -15.66 -16.84
N GLN A 247 -6.44 -16.33 -16.75
CA GLN A 247 -7.73 -15.75 -17.18
C GLN A 247 -8.10 -14.52 -16.37
N ARG A 248 -7.95 -14.56 -15.03
CA ARG A 248 -8.17 -13.38 -14.18
C ARG A 248 -7.26 -12.22 -14.57
N GLN A 249 -5.99 -12.50 -14.83
CA GLN A 249 -5.03 -11.47 -15.23
C GLN A 249 -5.39 -10.84 -16.58
N ARG A 250 -5.81 -11.65 -17.56
CA ARG A 250 -6.28 -11.19 -18.89
C ARG A 250 -7.54 -10.32 -18.77
N ILE A 251 -8.48 -10.70 -17.91
CA ILE A 251 -9.68 -9.88 -17.64
C ILE A 251 -9.29 -8.58 -16.91
N GLY A 252 -8.37 -8.64 -15.96
CA GLY A 252 -7.80 -7.45 -15.32
C GLY A 252 -7.12 -6.51 -16.31
N LEU A 253 -6.44 -7.06 -17.33
CA LEU A 253 -5.85 -6.27 -18.41
C LEU A 253 -6.94 -5.56 -19.22
N ALA A 254 -8.03 -6.24 -19.60
CA ALA A 254 -9.17 -5.57 -20.25
C ALA A 254 -9.76 -4.45 -19.39
N ARG A 255 -9.86 -4.65 -18.07
CA ARG A 255 -10.31 -3.63 -17.12
C ARG A 255 -9.40 -2.39 -17.12
N ALA A 256 -8.09 -2.57 -17.19
CA ALA A 256 -7.12 -1.46 -17.29
C ALA A 256 -7.21 -0.70 -18.62
N PHE A 257 -7.78 -1.28 -19.67
CA PHE A 257 -7.96 -0.67 -21.00
C PHE A 257 -9.41 -0.23 -21.30
N PHE A 258 -10.31 -0.33 -20.31
CA PHE A 258 -11.71 0.07 -20.45
C PHE A 258 -11.85 1.58 -20.55
N GLY A 259 -12.68 2.11 -21.46
CA GLY A 259 -12.83 3.56 -21.66
C GLY A 259 -11.61 4.23 -22.33
N ASP A 260 -11.52 5.56 -22.25
CA ASP A 260 -10.42 6.35 -22.81
C ASP A 260 -9.39 6.74 -21.72
N ARG A 261 -8.55 5.79 -21.33
CA ARG A 261 -7.54 6.00 -20.29
C ARG A 261 -6.39 6.86 -20.81
N LYS A 262 -6.04 7.89 -20.06
CA LYS A 262 -4.89 8.77 -20.31
C LYS A 262 -3.63 8.26 -19.63
N LEU A 263 -3.77 7.55 -18.52
CA LEU A 263 -2.68 6.88 -17.82
C LEU A 263 -3.04 5.41 -17.59
N ILE A 264 -2.19 4.49 -18.02
CA ILE A 264 -2.35 3.04 -17.79
C ILE A 264 -1.12 2.53 -17.05
N VAL A 265 -1.30 1.97 -15.86
CA VAL A 265 -0.22 1.40 -15.05
C VAL A 265 -0.40 -0.11 -14.91
N LEU A 266 0.60 -0.86 -15.33
CA LEU A 266 0.57 -2.32 -15.40
C LEU A 266 1.68 -2.90 -14.50
N ASP A 267 1.31 -3.52 -13.39
CA ASP A 267 2.26 -4.13 -12.46
C ASP A 267 2.43 -5.63 -12.77
N GLU A 268 3.58 -5.99 -13.35
CA GLU A 268 3.93 -7.35 -13.78
C GLU A 268 2.85 -8.06 -14.64
N PRO A 269 2.40 -7.45 -15.76
CA PRO A 269 1.34 -8.01 -16.59
C PRO A 269 1.68 -9.36 -17.25
N ASN A 270 2.96 -9.76 -17.24
CA ASN A 270 3.46 -10.93 -17.95
C ASN A 270 3.45 -12.23 -17.13
N ALA A 271 3.10 -12.17 -15.83
CA ALA A 271 3.30 -13.29 -14.90
C ALA A 271 2.70 -14.64 -15.36
N ASN A 272 1.65 -14.63 -16.19
CA ASN A 272 1.01 -15.83 -16.73
C ASN A 272 0.81 -15.79 -18.26
N LEU A 273 1.69 -15.08 -18.99
CA LEU A 273 1.58 -14.94 -20.44
C LEU A 273 2.56 -15.86 -21.19
N ASP A 274 2.01 -16.54 -22.20
CA ASP A 274 2.74 -17.23 -23.26
C ASP A 274 3.36 -16.23 -24.26
N PRO A 275 4.30 -16.65 -25.13
CA PRO A 275 4.98 -15.74 -26.05
C PRO A 275 4.03 -14.96 -26.98
N GLU A 276 2.97 -15.61 -27.48
CA GLU A 276 1.93 -14.94 -28.27
C GLU A 276 1.19 -13.88 -27.43
N GLY A 277 0.91 -14.21 -26.17
CA GLY A 277 0.34 -13.29 -25.20
C GLY A 277 1.17 -12.06 -24.91
N GLU A 278 2.50 -12.20 -24.86
CA GLU A 278 3.41 -11.07 -24.67
C GLU A 278 3.39 -10.12 -25.86
N GLU A 279 3.42 -10.66 -27.08
CA GLU A 279 3.37 -9.88 -28.30
C GLU A 279 2.05 -9.13 -28.44
N ALA A 280 0.95 -9.79 -28.06
CA ALA A 280 -0.37 -9.19 -28.00
C ALA A 280 -0.44 -8.04 -26.98
N LEU A 281 0.17 -8.22 -25.80
CA LEU A 281 0.26 -7.16 -24.79
C LEU A 281 1.11 -5.99 -25.28
N ALA A 282 2.26 -6.25 -25.89
CA ALA A 282 3.12 -5.20 -26.39
C ALA A 282 2.43 -4.38 -27.49
N SER A 283 1.75 -5.06 -28.41
CA SER A 283 0.91 -4.41 -29.43
C SER A 283 -0.23 -3.57 -28.82
N ALA A 284 -0.84 -4.04 -27.73
CA ALA A 284 -1.89 -3.30 -27.02
C ALA A 284 -1.34 -2.01 -26.40
N ILE A 285 -0.14 -2.07 -25.82
CA ILE A 285 0.57 -0.93 -25.24
C ILE A 285 0.93 0.09 -26.33
N GLU A 286 1.53 -0.36 -27.43
CA GLU A 286 1.85 0.50 -28.58
C GLU A 286 0.60 1.20 -29.12
N ALA A 287 -0.50 0.46 -29.26
CA ALA A 287 -1.77 1.02 -29.73
C ALA A 287 -2.37 2.03 -28.73
N ALA A 288 -2.19 1.85 -27.41
CA ALA A 288 -2.63 2.83 -26.42
C ALA A 288 -1.78 4.11 -26.49
N CYS A 289 -0.47 3.97 -26.59
CA CYS A 289 0.44 5.10 -26.77
C CYS A 289 0.15 5.89 -28.06
N ALA A 290 -0.16 5.20 -29.17
CA ALA A 290 -0.55 5.86 -30.42
C ALA A 290 -1.84 6.69 -30.32
N ARG A 291 -2.70 6.42 -29.32
CA ARG A 291 -3.89 7.22 -29.01
C ARG A 291 -3.61 8.36 -28.02
N GLY A 292 -2.37 8.55 -27.59
CA GLY A 292 -1.97 9.58 -26.65
C GLY A 292 -1.94 9.13 -25.18
N ALA A 293 -2.25 7.87 -24.86
CA ALA A 293 -2.17 7.39 -23.47
C ALA A 293 -0.72 7.20 -23.02
N ILE A 294 -0.42 7.54 -21.76
CA ILE A 294 0.81 7.17 -21.09
C ILE A 294 0.65 5.75 -20.55
N VAL A 295 1.64 4.90 -20.81
CA VAL A 295 1.65 3.53 -20.27
C VAL A 295 2.89 3.31 -19.42
N VAL A 296 2.71 2.94 -18.16
CA VAL A 296 3.79 2.55 -17.25
C VAL A 296 3.70 1.05 -17.01
N VAL A 297 4.75 0.31 -17.33
CA VAL A 297 4.80 -1.13 -17.14
C VAL A 297 5.94 -1.54 -16.23
N VAL A 298 5.62 -2.24 -15.14
CA VAL A 298 6.58 -2.89 -14.26
C VAL A 298 6.86 -4.27 -14.84
N THR A 299 8.07 -4.50 -15.33
CA THR A 299 8.43 -5.79 -15.93
C THR A 299 9.93 -6.04 -15.87
N HIS A 300 10.31 -7.32 -15.84
CA HIS A 300 11.69 -7.78 -15.99
C HIS A 300 11.94 -8.37 -17.38
N ARG A 301 10.93 -8.42 -18.26
CA ARG A 301 11.04 -9.08 -19.56
C ARG A 301 11.56 -8.13 -20.63
N LEU A 302 12.72 -8.47 -21.18
CA LEU A 302 13.41 -7.67 -22.20
C LEU A 302 12.57 -7.42 -23.46
N ASN A 303 11.76 -8.39 -23.90
CA ASN A 303 10.91 -8.25 -25.08
C ASN A 303 10.00 -7.03 -24.98
N LEU A 304 9.37 -6.83 -23.82
CA LEU A 304 8.49 -5.71 -23.59
C LEU A 304 9.27 -4.41 -23.37
N LEU A 305 10.39 -4.48 -22.65
CA LEU A 305 11.26 -3.32 -22.42
C LEU A 305 11.86 -2.73 -23.71
N ARG A 306 12.06 -3.56 -24.75
CA ARG A 306 12.55 -3.08 -26.05
C ARG A 306 11.50 -2.31 -26.86
N ARG A 307 10.22 -2.40 -26.48
CA ARG A 307 9.09 -1.76 -27.16
C ARG A 307 8.58 -0.50 -26.47
N VAL A 308 9.05 -0.22 -25.25
CA VAL A 308 8.72 1.03 -24.56
C VAL A 308 9.67 2.16 -25.00
N SER A 309 9.16 3.39 -24.98
CA SER A 309 9.94 4.58 -25.35
C SER A 309 11.00 4.95 -24.30
N HIS A 310 10.67 4.80 -23.02
CA HIS A 310 11.48 5.23 -21.89
C HIS A 310 11.64 4.08 -20.89
N ALA A 311 12.70 4.12 -20.09
CA ALA A 311 12.86 3.21 -18.96
C ALA A 311 13.38 3.96 -17.72
N ALA A 312 12.97 3.46 -16.55
CA ALA A 312 13.44 3.93 -15.26
C ALA A 312 14.01 2.74 -14.47
N LEU A 313 15.27 2.85 -14.04
CA LEU A 313 15.90 1.89 -13.15
C LEU A 313 15.72 2.35 -11.70
N LEU A 314 14.93 1.60 -10.95
CA LEU A 314 14.68 1.81 -9.53
C LEU A 314 15.65 0.95 -8.70
N GLN A 315 16.44 1.57 -7.83
CA GLN A 315 17.36 0.92 -6.91
C GLN A 315 17.29 1.62 -5.55
N ASP A 316 17.23 0.83 -4.48
CA ASP A 316 17.19 1.33 -3.09
C ASP A 316 16.16 2.44 -2.86
N GLY A 317 14.98 2.30 -3.47
CA GLY A 317 13.88 3.25 -3.34
C GLY A 317 14.04 4.55 -4.14
N ARG A 318 15.03 4.65 -5.04
CA ARG A 318 15.32 5.84 -5.84
C ARG A 318 15.44 5.51 -7.32
N ILE A 319 15.18 6.51 -8.18
CA ILE A 319 15.48 6.38 -9.61
C ILE A 319 16.99 6.54 -9.79
N ALA A 320 17.68 5.44 -10.06
CA ALA A 320 19.10 5.44 -10.35
C ALA A 320 19.39 5.95 -11.78
N ARG A 321 18.51 5.63 -12.73
CA ARG A 321 18.59 6.10 -14.13
C ARG A 321 17.20 6.25 -14.73
N PHE A 322 17.04 7.26 -15.58
CA PHE A 322 15.82 7.52 -16.35
C PHE A 322 16.19 8.09 -17.71
N GLY A 323 15.51 7.65 -18.77
CA GLY A 323 15.78 8.12 -20.13
C GLY A 323 15.18 7.19 -21.18
N GLU A 324 15.70 7.27 -22.41
CA GLU A 324 15.30 6.38 -23.50
C GLU A 324 15.56 4.91 -23.15
N ALA A 325 14.59 4.05 -23.44
CA ALA A 325 14.64 2.65 -22.99
C ALA A 325 15.90 1.92 -23.47
N ARG A 326 16.30 2.11 -24.73
CA ARG A 326 17.49 1.46 -25.31
C ARG A 326 18.76 1.79 -24.52
N GLN A 327 18.98 3.07 -24.21
CA GLN A 327 20.17 3.55 -23.49
C GLN A 327 20.24 2.95 -22.08
N ILE A 328 19.09 2.88 -21.40
CA ILE A 328 19.00 2.37 -20.03
C ILE A 328 19.22 0.85 -20.00
N ILE A 329 18.64 0.10 -20.94
CA ILE A 329 18.78 -1.37 -21.02
C ILE A 329 20.22 -1.76 -21.36
N GLU A 330 20.86 -1.06 -22.30
CA GLU A 330 22.26 -1.28 -22.65
C GLU A 330 23.18 -0.99 -21.45
N ALA A 331 22.96 0.12 -20.75
CA ALA A 331 23.71 0.47 -19.55
C ALA A 331 23.47 -0.48 -18.37
N ALA A 332 22.29 -1.13 -18.29
CA ALA A 332 21.98 -2.12 -17.26
C ALA A 332 22.55 -3.52 -17.57
N THR A 333 22.80 -3.82 -18.85
CA THR A 333 23.37 -5.10 -19.30
C THR A 333 24.89 -5.10 -19.23
N GLN A 334 25.52 -3.93 -19.33
CA GLN A 334 26.92 -3.79 -18.97
C GLN A 334 27.01 -4.05 -17.45
N PRO A 335 27.78 -5.05 -16.99
CA PRO A 335 28.10 -5.13 -15.58
C PRO A 335 28.68 -3.77 -15.20
N LEU A 336 28.21 -3.21 -14.08
CA LEU A 336 28.88 -2.11 -13.43
C LEU A 336 30.34 -2.56 -13.28
N SER A 337 31.20 -2.16 -14.22
CA SER A 337 32.63 -2.28 -14.09
C SER A 337 32.90 -1.55 -12.81
N ARG A 338 33.12 -2.34 -11.76
CA ARG A 338 33.62 -1.84 -10.50
C ARG A 338 34.76 -0.93 -10.91
N HIS A 339 34.65 0.35 -10.60
CA HIS A 339 35.82 1.05 -10.10
C HIS A 339 36.22 0.30 -8.82
N GLN A 340 36.80 -0.89 -8.99
CA GLN A 340 37.85 -1.37 -8.12
C GLN A 340 38.96 -0.36 -8.38
N GLY A 341 39.02 0.63 -7.49
CA GLY A 341 40.31 1.18 -7.13
C GLY A 341 41.21 -0.01 -6.84
N ASP A 342 42.23 -0.15 -7.65
CA ASP A 342 43.33 -1.08 -7.47
C ASP A 342 43.85 -0.94 -6.01
N PRO A 343 43.70 -1.95 -5.13
CA PRO A 343 44.42 -1.97 -3.88
C PRO A 343 45.83 -2.50 -4.19
N GLY A 344 46.66 -1.68 -4.82
CA GLY A 344 47.91 -2.18 -5.37
C GLY A 344 48.91 -1.17 -5.95
N GLN A 345 48.61 0.13 -5.98
CA GLN A 345 49.60 1.14 -6.35
C GLN A 345 49.70 2.23 -5.29
N ASP A 346 50.60 2.00 -4.34
CA ASP A 346 51.19 3.06 -3.53
C ASP A 346 51.68 4.17 -4.47
N PRO A 347 51.25 5.44 -4.29
CA PRO A 347 51.91 6.54 -4.97
C PRO A 347 53.34 6.57 -4.41
N LYS A 348 54.33 6.27 -5.27
CA LYS A 348 55.74 6.50 -4.99
C LYS A 348 55.91 7.95 -4.55
N VAL A 349 55.90 8.16 -3.24
CA VAL A 349 56.44 9.34 -2.59
C VAL A 349 57.89 9.42 -3.07
N THR A 350 58.18 10.43 -3.89
CA THR A 350 59.56 10.77 -4.24
C THR A 350 60.29 11.08 -2.93
N PRO A 351 61.31 10.31 -2.51
CA PRO A 351 62.06 10.65 -1.32
C PRO A 351 62.84 11.92 -1.62
N LEU A 352 62.61 12.97 -0.83
CA LEU A 352 63.42 14.17 -0.82
C LEU A 352 64.87 13.75 -0.53
N ALA A 353 65.78 14.01 -1.47
CA ALA A 353 67.19 13.65 -1.32
C ALA A 353 67.80 14.36 -0.10
N PRO A 354 68.53 13.66 0.78
CA PRO A 354 69.20 14.29 1.90
C PRO A 354 70.38 15.13 1.39
N ARG A 355 70.35 16.43 1.69
CA ARG A 355 71.52 17.33 1.58
C ARG A 355 72.64 16.77 2.46
N ARG A 356 73.60 16.07 1.86
CA ARG A 356 74.87 15.75 2.51
C ARG A 356 75.69 17.02 2.64
N ALA A 357 75.92 17.44 3.87
CA ALA A 357 77.00 18.33 4.24
C ALA A 357 78.33 17.64 3.90
N ALA A 358 79.07 18.20 2.94
CA ALA A 358 80.46 17.84 2.70
C ALA A 358 81.33 18.56 3.75
N ARG A 359 81.94 17.78 4.64
CA ARG A 359 83.10 18.19 5.45
C ARG A 359 84.19 17.14 5.25
N GLN A 360 85.43 17.64 5.26
CA GLN A 360 86.74 16.99 5.12
C GLN A 360 87.15 16.79 3.64
N GLY A 361 88.23 17.37 3.11
CA GLY A 361 89.36 18.09 3.71
C GLY A 361 90.66 17.40 3.31
N HIS A 362 91.40 17.95 2.34
CA HIS A 362 92.86 17.84 2.22
C HIS A 362 93.41 18.78 1.14
N ASP A 363 94.13 19.82 1.58
CA ASP A 363 95.45 20.33 1.14
C ASP A 363 96.14 19.52 0.00
N VAL A 364 96.95 20.04 -0.94
CA VAL A 364 97.90 21.18 -1.00
C VAL A 364 98.14 21.59 -2.48
N ASP A 365 98.43 22.89 -2.66
CA ASP A 365 99.40 23.54 -3.58
C ASP A 365 99.06 24.16 -4.96
N SER A 366 99.45 25.44 -5.02
CA SER A 366 99.99 26.23 -6.15
C SER A 366 99.04 26.51 -7.33
N THR A 367 98.96 27.69 -7.95
CA THR A 367 99.77 28.92 -8.00
C THR A 367 98.97 30.00 -8.76
N ALA A 368 99.18 31.28 -8.41
CA ALA A 368 99.06 32.49 -9.27
C ALA A 368 97.68 32.81 -9.93
N ALA A 369 97.24 34.03 -10.19
CA ALA A 369 97.64 35.43 -10.03
C ALA A 369 96.33 36.23 -10.33
N GLU A 370 95.92 37.20 -9.50
CA GLU A 370 96.13 38.64 -9.74
C GLU A 370 95.12 39.27 -10.73
N GLY A 371 94.44 40.34 -10.31
CA GLY A 371 93.77 41.28 -11.24
C GLY A 371 92.33 41.68 -10.93
N ALA A 372 92.13 42.52 -9.91
CA ALA A 372 91.17 43.64 -10.00
C ALA A 372 91.92 44.85 -10.61
N PRO A 373 91.32 46.03 -10.91
CA PRO A 373 89.91 46.43 -10.76
C PRO A 373 89.34 47.18 -11.99
N SER A 374 88.03 47.48 -11.97
CA SER A 374 87.43 48.81 -12.20
C SER A 374 85.92 48.72 -12.01
#